data_AF-A0A7J8W1Q7-F1
#
_entry.id   AF-A0A7J8W1Q7-F1
#
_cell.length_a   1.000
_cell.length_b   1.000
_cell.length_c   1.000
_cell.angle_alpha   90.00
_cell.angle_beta   90.00
_cell.angle_gamma   90.00
#
_symmetry.space_group_name_H-M   'P 1'
#
loop_
_entity.id
_entity.type
_entity.pdbx_description
1 polymer ?
#
loop_
_entity_poly.entity_id
_entity_poly.type
_entity_poly.pdbx_seq_one_letter_code
_entity_poly.pdbx_strand_id
1 'polypeptide(L)'
;MLCFLSLIKQDPQEVIMFTDMAVEAARMREETRRMNELLRSLQLALREKAKEYEMLKKKKQSMVAKEAPKLKMVDDFMLFLAAIDKNDGENALNFDEKAMMNSILAMMNGGNNGELAADGGKKEA
;
A
#
# COMPACT_ATOMS: atom_id res chain seq x y z
N MET A 1 53.93 21.61 -17.28
CA MET A 1 54.76 21.16 -18.42
C MET A 1 55.53 19.87 -18.14
N LEU A 2 55.95 19.59 -16.88
CA LEU A 2 56.77 18.41 -16.55
C LEU A 2 56.07 17.04 -16.68
N CYS A 3 54.75 16.95 -16.45
CA CYS A 3 54.02 15.67 -16.61
C CYS A 3 53.92 15.23 -18.08
N PHE A 4 53.77 16.17 -19.02
CA PHE A 4 53.73 15.88 -20.46
C PHE A 4 55.07 15.36 -21.00
N LEU A 5 56.19 15.87 -20.49
CA LEU A 5 57.53 15.41 -20.87
C LEU A 5 57.86 14.00 -20.34
N SER A 6 57.24 13.56 -19.24
CA SER A 6 57.40 12.17 -18.75
C SER A 6 56.60 11.17 -19.58
N LEU A 7 55.43 11.54 -20.11
CA LEU A 7 54.63 10.68 -20.98
C LEU A 7 55.35 10.33 -22.30
N ILE A 8 56.14 11.25 -22.84
CA ILE A 8 56.90 11.06 -24.10
C ILE A 8 58.04 10.03 -23.93
N LYS A 9 58.45 9.72 -22.69
CA LYS A 9 59.49 8.72 -22.37
C LYS A 9 58.95 7.35 -21.98
N GLN A 10 57.63 7.20 -21.85
CA GLN A 10 57.00 5.91 -21.53
C GLN A 10 56.83 5.08 -22.80
N ASP A 11 56.93 3.76 -22.68
CA ASP A 11 56.61 2.85 -23.78
C ASP A 11 55.16 3.09 -24.20
N PRO A 12 54.88 3.39 -25.48
CA PRO A 12 53.53 3.57 -25.99
C PRO A 12 52.57 2.43 -25.59
N GLN A 13 53.07 1.19 -25.48
CA GLN A 13 52.28 0.04 -25.04
C GLN A 13 51.81 0.16 -23.58
N GLU A 14 52.67 0.65 -22.68
CA GLU A 14 52.34 0.86 -21.26
C GLU A 14 51.30 1.98 -21.09
N VAL A 15 51.42 3.05 -21.87
CA VAL A 15 50.45 4.16 -21.85
C VAL A 15 49.08 3.71 -22.34
N ILE A 16 49.04 2.89 -23.41
CA ILE A 16 47.79 2.32 -23.94
C ILE A 16 47.13 1.43 -22.88
N MET A 17 47.87 0.49 -22.30
CA MET A 17 47.34 -0.43 -21.28
C MET A 17 46.81 0.32 -20.04
N PHE A 18 47.52 1.34 -19.55
CA PHE A 18 47.06 2.15 -18.42
C PHE A 18 45.78 2.93 -18.76
N THR A 19 45.68 3.45 -19.98
CA THR A 19 44.50 4.18 -20.44
C THR A 19 43.29 3.25 -20.55
N ASP A 20 43.44 2.06 -21.12
CA ASP A 20 42.37 1.07 -21.23
C ASP A 20 41.89 0.63 -19.83
N MET A 21 42.82 0.40 -18.91
CA MET A 21 42.48 0.06 -17.52
C MET A 21 41.72 1.19 -16.81
N ALA A 22 42.11 2.45 -17.03
CA ALA A 22 41.42 3.60 -16.46
C ALA A 22 40.00 3.78 -17.03
N VAL A 23 39.81 3.53 -18.33
CA VAL A 23 38.50 3.57 -18.99
C VAL A 23 37.58 2.47 -18.46
N GLU A 24 38.08 1.24 -18.37
CA GLU A 24 37.30 0.12 -17.80
C GLU A 24 36.97 0.35 -16.33
N ALA A 25 37.91 0.88 -15.53
CA ALA A 25 37.65 1.25 -14.14
C ALA A 25 36.58 2.35 -14.01
N ALA A 26 36.58 3.34 -14.91
CA ALA A 26 35.56 4.39 -14.95
C ALA A 26 34.18 3.81 -15.33
N ARG A 27 34.13 2.88 -16.30
CA ARG A 27 32.90 2.18 -16.69
C ARG A 27 32.31 1.40 -15.51
N MET A 28 33.12 0.61 -14.82
CA MET A 28 32.69 -0.19 -13.66
C MET A 28 32.15 0.68 -12.52
N ARG A 29 32.78 1.83 -12.26
CA ARG A 29 32.30 2.80 -11.27
C ARG A 29 30.94 3.38 -11.65
N GLU A 30 30.75 3.72 -12.92
CA GLU A 30 29.50 4.27 -13.41
C GLU A 30 28.36 3.24 -13.38
N GLU A 31 28.63 1.98 -13.75
CA GLU A 31 27.66 0.89 -13.60
C GLU A 31 27.25 0.68 -12.15
N THR A 32 28.22 0.67 -11.24
CA THR A 32 27.96 0.57 -9.79
C THR A 32 27.12 1.75 -9.29
N ARG A 33 27.41 2.97 -9.76
CA ARG A 33 26.62 4.16 -9.42
C ARG A 33 25.17 4.01 -9.85
N ARG A 34 24.94 3.61 -11.12
CA ARG A 34 23.58 3.39 -11.67
C ARG A 34 22.82 2.31 -10.91
N MET A 35 23.49 1.20 -10.59
CA MET A 35 22.89 0.12 -9.82
C MET A 35 22.46 0.60 -8.43
N ASN A 36 23.30 1.38 -7.76
CA ASN A 36 22.97 1.94 -6.44
C ASN A 36 21.81 2.94 -6.50
N GLU A 37 21.75 3.78 -7.54
CA GLU A 37 20.63 4.71 -7.76
C GLU A 37 19.32 3.98 -8.02
N LEU A 38 19.35 2.92 -8.84
CA LEU A 38 18.20 2.05 -9.08
C LEU A 38 17.75 1.35 -7.80
N LEU A 39 18.68 0.81 -7.02
CA LEU A 39 18.36 0.17 -5.75
C LEU A 39 17.69 1.15 -4.79
N ARG A 40 18.20 2.38 -4.71
CA ARG A 40 17.63 3.43 -3.86
C ARG A 40 16.23 3.83 -4.31
N SER A 41 15.99 3.97 -5.61
CA SER A 41 14.65 4.29 -6.13
C SER A 41 13.66 3.17 -5.88
N LEU A 42 14.05 1.92 -6.07
CA LEU A 42 13.23 0.74 -5.77
C LEU A 42 12.89 0.64 -4.27
N GLN A 43 13.86 0.89 -3.39
CA GLN A 43 13.62 0.89 -1.94
C GLN A 43 12.61 1.98 -1.52
N LEU A 44 12.69 3.17 -2.13
CA LEU A 44 11.74 4.25 -1.87
C LEU A 44 10.33 3.88 -2.37
N ALA A 45 10.22 3.39 -3.62
CA ALA A 45 8.95 2.96 -4.19
C ALA A 45 8.30 1.84 -3.37
N LEU A 46 9.11 0.87 -2.91
CA LEU A 46 8.62 -0.21 -2.05
C LEU A 46 8.10 0.32 -0.71
N ARG A 47 8.81 1.27 -0.10
CA ARG A 47 8.38 1.91 1.16
C ARG A 47 7.07 2.68 0.99
N GLU A 48 6.88 3.38 -0.12
CA GLU A 48 5.62 4.07 -0.42
C GLU A 48 4.47 3.08 -0.62
N LYS A 49 4.70 2.01 -1.40
CA LYS A 49 3.70 0.94 -1.57
C LYS A 49 3.33 0.25 -0.26
N ALA A 50 4.30 0.05 0.64
CA ALA A 50 4.03 -0.51 1.96
C ALA A 50 3.12 0.41 2.80
N LYS A 51 3.31 1.74 2.73
CA LYS A 51 2.43 2.70 3.41
C LYS A 51 1.02 2.68 2.82
N GLU A 52 0.89 2.69 1.49
CA GLU A 52 -0.41 2.57 0.82
C GLU A 52 -1.14 1.29 1.23
N TYR A 53 -0.43 0.17 1.26
CA TYR A 53 -0.99 -1.11 1.69
C TYR A 53 -1.50 -1.06 3.13
N GLU A 54 -0.75 -0.48 4.06
CA GLU A 54 -1.18 -0.36 5.45
C GLU A 54 -2.39 0.56 5.61
N MET A 55 -2.46 1.67 4.86
CA MET A 55 -3.65 2.53 4.83
C MET A 55 -4.86 1.78 4.28
N LEU A 56 -4.69 1.03 3.19
CA LEU A 56 -5.76 0.25 2.59
C LEU A 56 -6.24 -0.87 3.52
N LYS A 57 -5.31 -1.53 4.21
CA LYS A 57 -5.62 -2.57 5.22
C LYS A 57 -6.46 -1.99 6.36
N LYS A 58 -6.08 -0.83 6.90
CA LYS A 58 -6.87 -0.12 7.93
C LYS A 58 -8.25 0.27 7.41
N LYS A 59 -8.34 0.81 6.19
CA LYS A 59 -9.62 1.15 5.55
C LYS A 59 -10.51 -0.08 5.39
N LYS A 60 -9.95 -1.21 4.93
CA LYS A 60 -10.67 -2.49 4.84
C LYS A 60 -11.19 -2.94 6.20
N GLN A 61 -10.36 -2.91 7.24
CA GLN A 61 -10.78 -3.27 8.60
C GLN A 61 -11.91 -2.36 9.11
N SER A 62 -11.83 -1.06 8.85
CA SER A 62 -12.89 -0.10 9.19
C SER A 62 -14.20 -0.39 8.44
N MET A 63 -14.14 -0.68 7.14
CA MET A 63 -15.32 -1.06 6.36
C MET A 63 -15.94 -2.36 6.87
N VAL A 64 -15.14 -3.39 7.14
CA VAL A 64 -15.61 -4.65 7.73
C VAL A 64 -16.25 -4.40 9.09
N ALA A 65 -15.67 -3.56 9.94
CA ALA A 65 -16.26 -3.22 11.24
C ALA A 65 -17.58 -2.47 11.12
N LYS A 66 -17.77 -1.65 10.06
CA LYS A 66 -19.04 -0.96 9.78
C LYS A 66 -20.11 -1.92 9.24
N GLU A 67 -19.72 -2.98 8.53
CA GLU A 67 -20.64 -3.95 7.95
C GLU A 67 -20.98 -5.12 8.88
N ALA A 68 -20.08 -5.49 9.80
CA ALA A 68 -20.28 -6.60 10.74
C ALA A 68 -21.57 -6.50 11.57
N PRO A 69 -21.97 -5.33 12.11
CA PRO A 69 -23.25 -5.18 12.79
C PRO A 69 -24.46 -5.44 11.88
N LYS A 70 -24.35 -5.12 10.58
CA LYS A 70 -25.42 -5.34 9.60
C LYS A 70 -25.62 -6.82 9.32
N LEU A 71 -24.52 -7.54 9.11
CA LEU A 71 -24.53 -8.99 8.93
C LEU A 71 -25.11 -9.69 10.16
N LYS A 72 -24.63 -9.32 11.36
CA LYS A 72 -25.15 -9.88 12.61
C LYS A 72 -26.65 -9.65 12.77
N MET A 73 -27.15 -8.45 12.44
CA MET A 73 -28.59 -8.16 12.50
C MET A 73 -29.40 -9.08 11.58
N VAL A 74 -28.91 -9.35 10.37
CA VAL A 74 -29.57 -10.27 9.42
C VAL A 74 -29.55 -11.70 9.97
N ASP A 75 -28.42 -12.15 10.50
CA ASP A 75 -28.27 -13.49 11.09
C ASP A 75 -29.21 -13.69 12.29
N ASP A 76 -29.25 -12.72 13.21
CA ASP A 76 -30.13 -12.73 14.40
C ASP A 76 -31.61 -12.76 13.99
N PHE A 77 -31.99 -12.03 12.93
CA PHE A 77 -33.35 -12.04 12.39
C PHE A 77 -33.73 -13.38 11.73
N MET A 78 -32.81 -13.98 10.97
CA MET A 78 -33.03 -15.29 10.35
C MET A 78 -33.19 -16.40 11.40
N LEU A 79 -32.43 -16.34 12.50
CA LEU A 79 -32.57 -17.25 13.64
C LEU A 79 -33.94 -17.11 14.31
N PHE A 80 -34.42 -15.88 14.49
CA PHE A 80 -35.75 -15.62 15.01
C PHE A 80 -36.86 -16.21 14.13
N LEU A 81 -36.81 -15.99 12.81
CA LEU A 81 -37.77 -16.59 11.87
C LEU A 81 -37.74 -18.13 11.93
N ALA A 82 -36.54 -18.71 11.99
CA ALA A 82 -36.40 -20.17 12.10
C ALA A 82 -36.94 -20.72 13.43
N ALA A 83 -36.88 -19.96 14.53
CA ALA A 83 -37.47 -20.34 15.81
C ALA A 83 -39.00 -20.32 15.74
N ILE A 84 -39.59 -19.31 15.09
CA ILE A 84 -41.04 -19.24 14.83
C ILE A 84 -41.48 -20.45 13.99
N ASP A 85 -40.79 -20.74 12.89
CA ASP A 85 -41.13 -21.87 12.00
C ASP A 85 -41.10 -23.22 12.72
N LYS A 86 -40.23 -23.36 13.72
CA LYS A 86 -40.10 -24.57 14.54
C LYS A 86 -41.02 -24.58 15.77
N ASN A 87 -41.83 -23.54 15.97
CA ASN A 87 -42.63 -23.34 17.18
C ASN A 87 -41.79 -23.39 18.48
N ASP A 88 -40.53 -22.97 18.39
CA ASP A 88 -39.58 -22.87 19.50
C ASP A 88 -39.77 -21.53 20.20
N GLY A 89 -40.81 -21.46 21.04
CA GLY A 89 -41.21 -20.24 21.73
C GLY A 89 -40.13 -19.68 22.67
N GLU A 90 -39.28 -20.53 23.25
CA GLU A 90 -38.18 -20.08 24.11
C GLU A 90 -37.12 -19.32 23.31
N ASN A 91 -36.69 -19.84 22.16
CA ASN A 91 -35.74 -19.14 21.29
C ASN A 91 -36.35 -17.92 20.59
N ALA A 92 -37.63 -17.97 20.23
CA ALA A 92 -38.32 -16.82 19.64
C ALA A 92 -38.43 -15.64 20.62
N LEU A 93 -38.63 -15.92 21.92
CA LEU A 93 -38.67 -14.90 22.98
C LEU A 93 -37.31 -14.26 23.30
N ASN A 94 -36.21 -14.91 22.92
CA ASN A 94 -34.86 -14.36 23.08
C ASN A 94 -34.50 -13.28 22.04
N PHE A 95 -35.37 -13.05 21.05
CA PHE A 95 -35.17 -12.01 20.05
C PHE A 95 -35.39 -10.61 20.64
N ASP A 96 -34.33 -9.80 20.65
CA ASP A 96 -34.38 -8.43 21.15
C ASP A 96 -34.78 -7.44 20.03
N GLU A 97 -36.10 -7.30 19.83
CA GLU A 97 -36.69 -6.36 18.86
C GLU A 97 -36.19 -4.92 19.07
N LYS A 98 -36.00 -4.52 20.34
CA LYS A 98 -35.55 -3.17 20.69
C LYS A 98 -34.10 -2.94 20.28
N ALA A 99 -33.22 -3.92 20.50
CA ALA A 99 -31.84 -3.86 20.02
C ALA A 99 -31.79 -3.81 18.49
N MET A 100 -32.65 -4.53 17.78
CA MET A 100 -32.73 -4.46 16.32
C MET A 100 -33.19 -3.08 15.84
N MET A 101 -34.27 -2.53 16.39
CA MET A 101 -34.74 -1.18 16.03
C MET A 101 -33.68 -0.11 16.32
N ASN A 102 -33.00 -0.19 17.45
CA ASN A 102 -31.90 0.72 17.78
C ASN A 102 -30.73 0.59 16.78
N SER A 103 -30.43 -0.61 16.31
CA SER A 103 -29.41 -0.85 15.29
C SER A 103 -29.80 -0.24 13.94
N ILE A 104 -31.07 -0.33 13.54
CA ILE A 104 -31.61 0.32 12.33
C ILE A 104 -31.53 1.84 12.43
N LEU A 105 -31.94 2.40 13.57
CA LEU A 105 -31.85 3.85 13.84
C LEU A 105 -30.40 4.34 13.80
N ALA A 106 -29.47 3.59 14.39
CA ALA A 106 -28.05 3.90 14.34
C ALA A 106 -27.49 3.87 12.89
N MET A 107 -27.96 2.94 12.06
CA MET A 107 -27.59 2.89 10.63
C MET A 107 -28.15 4.08 9.84
N MET A 108 -29.39 4.50 10.12
CA MET A 108 -30.00 5.66 9.45
C MET A 108 -29.30 6.97 9.82
N ASN A 109 -28.90 7.13 11.09
CA ASN A 109 -28.26 8.35 11.58
C ASN A 109 -26.75 8.42 11.26
N GLY A 110 -26.09 7.30 10.97
CA GLY A 110 -24.66 7.24 10.64
C GLY A 110 -24.31 7.39 9.15
N GLY A 111 -25.31 7.64 8.29
CA GLY A 111 -25.19 7.51 6.83
C GLY A 111 -24.53 8.66 6.05
N ASN A 112 -24.11 9.76 6.69
CA ASN A 112 -23.55 10.89 5.95
C ASN A 112 -22.41 11.57 6.73
N ASN A 113 -21.16 11.43 6.25
CA ASN A 113 -20.11 12.45 6.26
C ASN A 113 -18.77 11.89 5.73
N GLY A 114 -18.51 12.18 4.45
CA GLY A 114 -17.19 12.56 3.91
C GLY A 114 -16.01 11.58 3.98
N GLU A 115 -15.80 10.79 2.92
CA GLU A 115 -14.44 10.44 2.47
C GLU A 115 -14.43 9.92 1.00
N LEU A 116 -14.92 10.75 0.08
CA LEU A 116 -14.40 10.77 -1.30
C LEU A 116 -13.13 11.62 -1.27
N ALA A 117 -12.02 11.01 -0.86
CA ALA A 117 -10.71 11.63 -0.93
C ALA A 117 -10.30 11.81 -2.40
N ALA A 118 -10.33 13.07 -2.84
CA ALA A 118 -9.39 13.72 -3.76
C ALA A 118 -8.82 12.85 -4.90
N ASP A 119 -9.48 12.89 -6.06
CA ASP A 119 -8.75 12.75 -7.32
C ASP A 119 -8.11 14.11 -7.65
N GLY A 120 -6.83 14.21 -7.34
CA GLY A 120 -5.98 15.34 -7.67
C GLY A 120 -5.71 15.41 -9.17
N GLY A 121 -6.64 15.96 -9.93
CA GLY A 121 -6.44 16.34 -11.32
C GLY A 121 -5.61 17.63 -11.43
N LYS A 122 -4.29 17.55 -11.27
CA LYS A 122 -3.39 18.54 -11.88
C LYS A 122 -3.56 18.44 -13.39
N LYS A 123 -4.19 19.43 -14.01
CA LYS A 123 -3.98 19.73 -15.43
C LYS A 123 -3.02 20.90 -15.50
N GLU A 124 -1.82 20.60 -16.00
CA GLU A 124 -0.87 21.56 -16.53
C GLU A 124 -1.52 22.39 -17.64
N ALA A 125 -1.23 23.68 -17.63
CA ALA A 125 -1.15 24.55 -18.81
C ALA A 125 -0.07 25.60 -18.52
#